data_AF-A0A183J3V3-F1
#
_entry.id   AF-A0A183J3V3-F1
#
_cell.length_a   1.000
_cell.length_b   1.000
_cell.length_c   1.000
_cell.angle_alpha   90.00
_cell.angle_beta   90.00
_cell.angle_gamma   90.00
#
_symmetry.space_group_name_H-M   'P 1'
#
loop_
_entity.id
_entity.type
_entity.pdbx_description
1 polymer ?
#
loop_
_entity_poly.entity_id
_entity_poly.type
_entity_poly.pdbx_seq_one_letter_code
_entity_poly.pdbx_strand_id
1 'polypeptide(L)' 'MSSDWSTYLADFGKEDGRYIRVQPTTAVCVLEKVYEHEKRKGTLFGKSKDKDRKKLLDTILKQLKSHVNGSGAS' A
#
# COMPACT_ATOMS: atom_id res chain seq x y z
N MET A 1 -2.85 15.61 -3.79
CA MET A 1 -2.12 14.54 -3.10
C MET A 1 -2.17 13.29 -3.97
N SER A 2 -1.23 13.13 -4.91
CA SER A 2 -0.98 11.80 -5.46
C SER A 2 -0.59 10.93 -4.26
N SER A 3 -1.42 9.94 -3.94
CA SER A 3 -1.50 9.27 -2.64
C SER A 3 -0.12 8.79 -2.17
N ASP A 4 0.28 9.09 -0.93
CA ASP A 4 1.62 8.79 -0.38
C ASP A 4 2.10 7.35 -0.63
N TRP A 5 1.18 6.40 -0.71
CA TRP A 5 1.43 5.00 -1.05
C TRP A 5 1.97 4.75 -2.47
N SER A 6 1.53 5.55 -3.45
CA SER A 6 2.03 5.45 -4.82
C SER A 6 3.47 5.94 -4.92
N THR A 7 3.80 7.02 -4.21
CA THR A 7 5.19 7.50 -4.08
C THR A 7 6.04 6.50 -3.32
N TYR A 8 5.52 5.93 -2.22
CA TYR A 8 6.21 4.86 -1.48
C TYR A 8 6.56 3.68 -2.38
N LEU A 9 5.60 3.17 -3.15
CA LEU A 9 5.84 2.05 -4.06
C LEU A 9 6.81 2.42 -5.18
N ALA A 10 6.71 3.63 -5.73
CA ALA A 10 7.61 4.11 -6.79
C ALA A 10 9.06 4.26 -6.30
N ASP A 11 9.26 4.56 -5.02
CA ASP A 11 10.58 4.70 -4.38
C ASP A 11 11.03 3.45 -3.63
N PHE A 12 10.23 2.39 -3.62
CA PHE A 12 10.53 1.15 -2.93
C PHE A 12 11.81 0.53 -3.48
N GLY A 13 12.79 0.27 -2.61
CA GLY A 13 14.09 -0.29 -2.99
C GLY A 13 15.08 0.71 -3.58
N LYS A 14 14.73 1.99 -3.72
CA LYS A 14 15.69 3.04 -4.10
C LYS A 14 16.44 3.56 -2.88
N GLU A 15 17.71 3.88 -3.06
CA GLU A 15 18.60 4.37 -1.99
C GLU A 15 18.33 5.84 -1.60
N ASP A 16 17.77 6.65 -2.51
CA ASP A 16 17.46 8.08 -2.29
C ASP A 16 15.95 8.38 -2.17
N GLY A 17 15.14 7.34 -1.91
CA GLY A 17 13.68 7.47 -1.81
C GLY A 17 13.21 8.27 -0.59
N ARG A 18 12.06 8.95 -0.71
CA ARG A 18 11.46 9.73 0.41
C ARG A 18 11.20 8.87 1.67
N TYR A 19 10.99 7.58 1.49
CA TYR A 19 10.57 6.65 2.54
C TYR A 19 11.58 5.52 2.81
N ILE A 20 12.87 5.74 2.55
CA ILE A 20 13.95 4.74 2.72
C ILE A 20 14.00 4.06 4.11
N ARG A 21 13.56 4.77 5.15
CA ARG A 21 13.58 4.26 6.54
C ARG A 21 12.39 3.34 6.85
N VAL A 22 11.36 3.35 6.03
CA VAL A 22 10.15 2.58 6.27
C VAL A 22 10.36 1.17 5.75
N GLN A 23 10.51 0.23 6.69
CA GLN A 23 10.69 -1.18 6.33
C GLN A 23 9.49 -1.71 5.53
N PRO A 24 9.74 -2.55 4.51
CA PRO A 24 8.68 -3.16 3.69
C PRO A 24 7.59 -3.86 4.51
N THR A 25 7.99 -4.59 5.55
CA THR A 25 7.11 -5.29 6.50
C THR A 25 6.20 -4.34 7.26
N THR A 26 6.72 -3.19 7.66
CA THR A 26 5.96 -2.13 8.35
C THR A 26 4.94 -1.51 7.40
N ALA A 27 5.34 -1.21 6.16
CA ALA A 27 4.45 -0.68 5.14
C ALA A 27 3.27 -1.62 4.84
N VAL A 28 3.53 -2.93 4.74
CA VAL A 28 2.49 -3.96 4.60
C VAL A 28 1.50 -3.89 5.77
N CYS A 29 1.99 -3.92 7.02
CA CYS A 29 1.12 -3.90 8.20
C CYS A 29 0.24 -2.64 8.26
N VAL A 30 0.78 -1.48 7.88
CA VAL A 30 0.00 -0.23 7.83
C VAL A 30 -1.04 -0.27 6.70
N LEU A 31 -0.66 -0.71 5.50
CA LEU A 31 -1.60 -0.82 4.37
C LEU A 31 -2.76 -1.78 4.65
N GLU A 32 -2.52 -2.90 5.35
CA GLU A 32 -3.59 -3.82 5.76
C GLU A 32 -4.64 -3.11 6.61
N LYS A 33 -4.21 -2.32 7.59
CA LYS A 33 -5.11 -1.55 8.46
C LYS A 33 -5.85 -0.47 7.69
N VAL A 34 -5.16 0.25 6.80
CA VAL A 34 -5.77 1.29 5.96
C VAL A 34 -6.81 0.69 5.01
N TYR A 35 -6.50 -0.44 4.37
CA TYR A 35 -7.43 -1.14 3.47
C TYR A 35 -8.68 -1.63 4.22
N GLU A 36 -8.50 -2.25 5.39
CA GLU A 36 -9.60 -2.72 6.24
C GLU A 36 -10.48 -1.55 6.70
N HIS A 37 -9.88 -0.41 7.05
CA HIS A 37 -10.61 0.80 7.39
C HIS A 37 -11.44 1.34 6.20
N GLU A 38 -10.88 1.40 5.00
CA GLU A 38 -11.62 1.83 3.79
C GLU A 38 -12.75 0.83 3.46
N LYS A 39 -12.52 -0.47 3.65
CA LYS A 39 -13.55 -1.51 3.48
C LYS A 39 -14.76 -1.25 4.38
N ARG A 40 -14.52 -0.92 5.66
CA ARG A 40 -15.59 -0.59 6.63
C ARG A 40 -16.30 0.72 6.30
N LYS A 41 -15.58 1.74 5.84
CA LYS A 41 -16.17 3.05 5.47
C LYS A 41 -17.12 2.99 4.27
N GLY A 42 -16.81 2.16 3.27
CA GLY A 42 -17.54 2.17 2.00
C GLY A 42 -18.88 1.43 1.99
N THR A 43 -19.32 0.83 3.11
CA THR A 43 -20.64 0.17 3.18
C THR A 43 -21.80 1.17 3.23
N LEU A 44 -21.58 2.42 3.65
CA LEU A 44 -22.67 3.36 3.92
C LEU A 44 -22.88 4.46 2.87
N PHE A 45 -21.88 4.79 2.05
CA PHE A 45 -21.98 5.90 1.09
C PHE A 45 -21.22 5.60 -0.20
N GLY A 46 -21.90 4.96 -1.16
CA GLY A 46 -21.36 4.61 -2.47
C GLY A 46 -20.92 5.84 -3.27
N LYS A 47 -19.61 6.09 -3.33
CA LYS A 47 -18.97 7.00 -4.29
C LYS A 47 -17.86 6.25 -5.02
N SER A 48 -17.84 6.32 -6.35
CA SER A 48 -16.87 5.64 -7.23
C SER A 48 -15.40 5.87 -6.82
N LYS A 49 -15.09 7.05 -6.27
CA LYS A 49 -13.76 7.43 -5.78
C LYS A 49 -13.22 6.51 -4.67
N ASP A 50 -14.10 5.95 -3.85
CA ASP A 50 -13.73 5.01 -2.78
C ASP A 50 -13.32 3.64 -3.35
N LYS A 51 -13.98 3.23 -4.44
CA LYS A 51 -13.69 1.98 -5.15
C LYS A 51 -12.31 1.99 -5.81
N ASP A 52 -11.95 3.08 -6.49
CA ASP A 52 -10.64 3.21 -7.13
C ASP A 52 -9.51 3.25 -6.09
N ARG A 53 -9.73 3.94 -4.97
CA ARG A 53 -8.78 3.97 -3.86
C ARG A 53 -8.57 2.59 -3.23
N LYS A 54 -9.65 1.82 -3.03
CA LYS A 54 -9.57 0.43 -2.56
C LYS A 54 -8.77 -0.46 -3.48
N LYS A 55 -9.00 -0.36 -4.79
CA LYS A 55 -8.22 -1.11 -5.80
C LYS A 55 -6.75 -0.75 -5.74
N LEU A 56 -6.42 0.54 -5.66
CA LEU A 56 -5.04 0.99 -5.54
C LEU A 56 -4.36 0.40 -4.30
N LEU A 57 -5.00 0.48 -3.14
CA LEU A 57 -4.47 -0.08 -1.89
C LEU A 57 -4.27 -1.60 -1.97
N ASP A 58 -5.24 -2.34 -2.54
CA ASP A 58 -5.13 -3.78 -2.75
C ASP A 58 -3.96 -4.15 -3.67
N THR A 59 -3.80 -3.43 -4.79
CA THR A 59 -2.68 -3.64 -5.72
C THR A 59 -1.33 -3.38 -5.05
N ILE A 60 -1.17 -2.25 -4.36
CA ILE A 60 0.07 -1.90 -3.67
C ILE A 60 0.39 -2.93 -2.58
N LEU A 61 -0.61 -3.36 -1.81
CA LEU A 61 -0.45 -4.36 -0.75
C LEU A 61 0.03 -5.71 -1.33
N LYS A 62 -0.55 -6.17 -2.44
CA LYS A 62 -0.13 -7.40 -3.11
C LYS A 62 1.31 -7.32 -3.61
N GLN A 63 1.68 -6.21 -4.24
CA GLN A 63 3.06 -6.01 -4.71
C GLN A 63 4.04 -6.00 -3.55
N LEU A 64 3.77 -5.24 -2.48
CA LEU A 64 4.65 -5.20 -1.31
C LEU A 64 4.78 -6.56 -0.63
N LYS A 65 3.69 -7.32 -0.48
CA LYS A 65 3.75 -8.69 0.04
C LYS A 65 4.59 -9.60 -0.86
N SER A 66 4.42 -9.51 -2.17
CA SER A 66 5.25 -10.25 -3.13
C SER A 66 6.73 -9.89 -3.02
N HIS A 67 7.07 -8.62 -2.82
CA HIS A 67 8.45 -8.19 -2.59
C HIS A 67 9.00 -8.73 -1.27
N VAL A 68 8.25 -8.61 -0.16
CA VAL A 68 8.67 -9.11 1.16
C VAL A 68 8.85 -10.62 1.18
N ASN A 69 7.93 -11.38 0.56
CA ASN A 69 8.00 -12.84 0.51
C ASN A 69 9.00 -13.36 -0.55
N GLY A 70 9.22 -12.62 -1.63
CA GLY A 70 10.18 -12.97 -2.68
C GLY A 70 11.64 -12.74 -2.27
N SER A 71 11.90 -11.80 -1.35
CA SER A 71 13.23 -11.55 -0.78
C SER A 71 13.70 -12.59 0.24
N GLY A 72 12.89 -13.63 0.51
CA GLY A 72 13.23 -14.75 1.40
C GLY A 72 13.64 -16.05 0.69
N ALA A 73 13.77 -16.04 -0.64
CA ALA A 73 14.22 -17.18 -1.42
C ALA A 73 15.53 -16.84 -2.16
N SER A 74 16.64 -16.85 -1.44
CA SER A 74 17.99 -16.97 -1.99
C SER A 74 18.86 -17.70 -0.97
#